data_AF-A2SSR1-F1
#
_entry.id   AF-A2SSR1-F1
#
_cell.length_a   1.000
_cell.length_b   1.000
_cell.length_c   1.000
_cell.angle_alpha   90.00
_cell.angle_beta   90.00
_cell.angle_gamma   90.00
#
_symmetry.space_group_name_H-M   'P 1'
#
loop_
_entity.id
_entity.type
_entity.pdbx_description
1 polymer ?
#
loop_
_entity_poly.entity_id
_entity_poly.type
_entity_poly.pdbx_seq_one_letter_code
_entity_poly.pdbx_strand_id
1 'polypeptide(L)'
;MRQHAYLRITDEEGNTLDSIAKNLGFVSRTDLFTACAHLLIYGETIDGEPSIDPVTEQELKTLHGLNEKYLLQMRTFVQILDEIALPVIAMRGIGVAFANLGHDFKILMLERCGMVPEDTDIRDWLKIYQNTRRAKIIEYRTKQFASIIAREEE
;
A
#
# COMPACT_ATOMS: atom_id res chain seq x y z
N MET A 1 -0.47 5.99 40.59
CA MET A 1 -1.83 5.45 40.39
C MET A 1 -2.25 5.74 38.97
N ARG A 2 -2.60 4.73 38.15
CA ARG A 2 -3.16 4.97 36.80
C ARG A 2 -4.61 5.39 36.97
N GLN A 3 -4.96 6.59 36.53
CA GLN A 3 -6.35 7.02 36.43
C GLN A 3 -6.91 6.44 35.13
N HIS A 4 -8.03 5.74 35.22
CA HIS A 4 -8.73 5.18 34.07
C HIS A 4 -9.91 6.09 33.74
N ALA A 5 -9.90 6.66 32.53
CA ALA A 5 -11.05 7.37 31.96
C ALA A 5 -11.78 6.42 31.01
N TYR A 6 -13.09 6.31 31.16
CA TYR A 6 -13.93 5.47 30.31
C TYR A 6 -14.78 6.37 29.42
N LEU A 7 -14.60 6.24 28.11
CA LEU A 7 -15.40 6.94 27.11
C LEU A 7 -16.55 6.03 26.67
N ARG A 8 -17.77 6.57 26.65
CA ARG A 8 -18.89 5.91 25.99
C ARG A 8 -18.81 6.20 24.50
N ILE A 9 -18.60 5.15 23.73
CA ILE A 9 -18.65 5.16 22.26
C ILE A 9 -19.66 4.11 21.82
N THR A 10 -20.24 4.31 20.65
CA THR A 10 -21.10 3.31 20.00
C THR A 10 -20.27 2.16 19.44
N ASP A 11 -20.92 1.03 19.16
CA ASP A 11 -20.24 -0.14 18.58
C ASP A 11 -19.68 0.15 17.18
N GLU A 12 -20.36 0.99 16.38
CA GLU A 12 -19.87 1.42 15.05
C GLU A 12 -18.61 2.27 15.15
N GLU A 13 -18.58 3.25 16.06
CA GLU A 13 -17.40 4.06 16.32
C GLU A 13 -16.25 3.19 16.84
N GLY A 14 -16.55 2.24 17.73
CA GLY A 14 -15.59 1.27 18.26
C GLY A 14 -14.94 0.42 17.17
N ASN A 15 -15.73 -0.10 16.24
CA ASN A 15 -15.25 -0.90 15.11
C ASN A 15 -14.43 -0.08 14.12
N THR A 16 -14.84 1.17 13.88
CA THR A 16 -14.10 2.10 13.03
C THR A 16 -12.72 2.39 13.63
N LEU A 17 -12.66 2.66 14.93
CA LEU A 17 -11.40 2.90 15.65
C LEU A 17 -10.48 1.68 15.67
N ASP A 18 -11.02 0.47 15.83
CA ASP A 18 -10.24 -0.77 15.72
C ASP A 18 -9.62 -0.93 14.31
N SER A 19 -10.40 -0.63 13.28
CA SER A 19 -9.94 -0.68 11.90
C SER A 19 -8.81 0.32 11.65
N ILE A 20 -8.97 1.57 12.11
CA ILE A 20 -7.96 2.62 11.99
C ILE A 20 -6.68 2.23 12.75
N ALA A 21 -6.79 1.78 13.99
CA ALA A 21 -5.65 1.37 14.80
C ALA A 21 -4.84 0.26 14.10
N LYS A 22 -5.53 -0.75 13.56
CA LYS A 22 -4.92 -1.85 12.81
C LYS A 22 -4.25 -1.36 11.52
N ASN A 23 -4.91 -0.50 10.76
CA ASN A 23 -4.41 -0.01 9.48
C ASN A 23 -3.19 0.90 9.64
N LEU A 24 -3.11 1.64 10.76
CA LEU A 24 -1.99 2.50 11.10
C LEU A 24 -0.90 1.81 11.93
N GLY A 25 -1.08 0.53 12.30
CA GLY A 25 -0.08 -0.27 13.01
C GLY A 25 -0.01 -0.04 14.52
N PHE A 26 -1.04 0.55 15.14
CA PHE A 26 -1.12 0.68 16.59
C PHE A 26 -1.48 -0.66 17.25
N VAL A 27 -0.89 -0.92 18.42
CA VAL A 27 -1.05 -2.17 19.18
C VAL A 27 -2.47 -2.29 19.76
N SER A 28 -3.11 -1.17 20.09
CA SER A 28 -4.47 -1.16 20.63
C SER A 28 -5.21 0.14 20.28
N ARG A 29 -6.55 0.11 20.40
CA ARG A 29 -7.39 1.33 20.37
C ARG A 29 -6.95 2.36 21.40
N THR A 30 -6.52 1.92 22.58
CA THR A 30 -6.01 2.81 23.63
C THR A 30 -4.71 3.50 23.20
N ASP A 31 -3.81 2.79 22.50
CA ASP A 31 -2.57 3.40 22.00
C ASP A 31 -2.86 4.43 20.92
N LEU A 32 -3.78 4.12 20.00
CA LEU A 32 -4.27 5.09 19.01
C LEU A 32 -4.87 6.32 19.71
N PHE A 33 -5.78 6.12 20.68
CA PHE A 33 -6.40 7.21 21.42
C PHE A 33 -5.39 8.04 22.21
N THR A 34 -4.40 7.40 22.81
CA THR A 34 -3.36 8.07 23.58
C THR A 34 -2.44 8.88 22.67
N ALA A 35 -2.10 8.35 21.49
CA ALA A 35 -1.32 9.08 20.50
C ALA A 35 -2.09 10.30 19.97
N CYS A 36 -3.37 10.13 19.61
CA CYS A 36 -4.24 11.25 19.21
C CYS A 36 -4.42 12.27 20.34
N ALA A 37 -4.64 11.82 21.58
CA ALA A 37 -4.76 12.69 22.74
C ALA A 37 -3.45 13.44 23.03
N HIS A 38 -2.30 12.78 22.89
CA HIS A 38 -1.00 13.46 23.01
C HIS A 38 -0.80 14.51 21.92
N LEU A 39 -1.16 14.21 20.67
CA LEU A 39 -1.13 15.20 19.59
C LEU A 39 -2.08 16.38 19.86
N LEU A 40 -3.23 16.15 20.49
CA LEU A 40 -4.20 17.19 20.82
C LEU A 40 -3.83 17.99 22.08
N ILE A 41 -3.26 17.35 23.11
CA ILE A 41 -2.91 17.96 24.40
C ILE A 41 -1.57 18.68 24.33
N TYR A 42 -0.58 18.08 23.67
CA TYR A 42 0.75 18.65 23.51
C TYR A 42 0.95 19.38 22.18
N GLY A 43 -0.06 19.33 21.29
CA GLY A 43 -0.09 20.08 20.04
C GLY A 43 -0.22 21.59 20.21
N GLU A 44 -0.46 22.08 21.44
CA GLU A 44 -0.40 23.51 21.75
C GLU A 44 0.25 23.81 23.10
N THR A 45 1.33 24.57 23.08
CA THR A 45 1.54 25.63 24.07
C THR A 45 1.82 26.93 23.32
N ILE A 46 0.76 27.69 23.04
CA ILE A 46 0.62 29.15 23.23
C ILE A 46 -0.78 29.54 22.71
N ASP A 47 -1.68 29.83 23.67
CA ASP A 47 -2.93 30.59 23.50
C ASP A 47 -4.07 30.03 22.62
N GLY A 48 -4.67 28.93 23.08
CA GLY A 48 -6.13 28.87 23.29
C GLY A 48 -7.05 28.44 22.14
N GLU A 49 -6.55 28.06 20.96
CA GLU A 49 -7.35 27.35 19.94
C GLU A 49 -6.52 26.25 19.27
N PRO A 50 -6.81 24.95 19.47
CA PRO A 50 -5.92 23.83 19.11
C PRO A 50 -5.43 23.90 17.66
N SER A 51 -4.30 24.56 17.46
CA SER A 51 -3.61 24.70 16.19
C SER A 51 -2.38 23.81 16.26
N ILE A 52 -2.32 22.82 15.35
CA ILE A 52 -1.11 22.03 15.13
C ILE A 52 0.05 23.02 14.94
N ASP A 53 1.16 22.82 15.66
CA ASP A 53 2.30 23.71 15.49
C ASP A 53 2.74 23.73 14.01
N PRO A 54 3.13 24.88 13.45
CA PRO A 54 3.39 25.00 12.02
C PRO A 54 4.45 24.03 11.48
N VAL A 55 5.37 23.54 12.33
CA VAL A 55 6.39 22.57 11.93
C VAL A 55 5.76 21.18 11.76
N THR A 56 4.99 20.72 12.74
CA THR A 56 4.24 19.45 12.65
C THR A 56 3.23 19.47 11.50
N GLU A 57 2.55 20.58 11.25
CA GLU A 57 1.61 20.71 10.12
C GLU A 57 2.35 20.55 8.78
N GLN A 58 3.51 21.20 8.63
CA GLN A 58 4.34 21.12 7.44
C GLN A 58 4.90 19.70 7.22
N GLU A 59 5.33 19.03 8.28
CA GLU A 59 5.80 17.64 8.22
C GLU A 59 4.68 16.68 7.82
N LEU A 60 3.48 16.80 8.41
CA LEU A 60 2.32 16.00 8.04
C LEU A 60 1.90 16.22 6.59
N LYS A 61 1.88 17.47 6.10
CA LYS A 61 1.63 17.78 4.68
C LYS A 61 2.69 17.15 3.77
N THR A 62 3.95 17.15 4.19
CA THR A 62 5.05 16.54 3.44
C THR A 62 4.88 15.02 3.39
N LEU A 63 4.62 14.37 4.53
CA LEU A 63 4.36 12.93 4.61
C LEU A 63 3.13 12.53 3.80
N HIS A 64 2.07 13.33 3.84
CA HIS A 64 0.87 13.10 3.04
C HIS A 64 1.18 13.16 1.55
N GLY A 65 1.88 14.20 1.08
CA GLY A 65 2.28 14.31 -0.33
C GLY A 65 3.21 13.18 -0.78
N LEU A 66 4.12 12.73 0.09
CA LEU A 66 4.97 11.56 -0.17
C LEU A 66 4.15 10.27 -0.28
N ASN A 67 3.15 10.08 0.60
CA ASN A 67 2.26 8.93 0.58
C ASN A 67 1.40 8.91 -0.69
N GLU A 68 0.82 10.04 -1.09
CA GLU A 68 0.07 10.17 -2.35
C GLU A 68 0.93 9.82 -3.56
N LYS A 69 2.18 10.31 -3.58
CA LYS A 69 3.14 9.99 -4.64
C LYS A 69 3.46 8.50 -4.68
N TYR A 70 3.69 7.87 -3.52
CA TYR A 70 3.95 6.43 -3.42
C TYR A 70 2.74 5.59 -3.86
N LEU A 71 1.53 5.98 -3.46
CA LEU A 71 0.29 5.34 -3.88
C LEU A 71 0.08 5.42 -5.40
N LEU A 72 0.37 6.58 -6.00
CA LEU A 72 0.32 6.76 -7.45
C LEU A 72 1.32 5.83 -8.16
N GLN A 73 2.55 5.75 -7.67
CA GLN A 73 3.58 4.87 -8.22
C GLN A 73 3.16 3.40 -8.17
N MET A 74 2.74 2.93 -6.99
CA MET A 74 2.32 1.54 -6.81
C MET A 74 1.11 1.19 -7.68
N ARG A 75 0.12 2.09 -7.77
CA ARG A 75 -1.06 1.88 -8.63
C ARG A 75 -0.64 1.79 -10.10
N THR A 76 0.21 2.68 -10.56
CA THR A 76 0.72 2.70 -11.94
C THR A 76 1.51 1.43 -12.24
N PHE A 77 2.37 1.00 -11.32
CA PHE A 77 3.15 -0.22 -11.48
C PHE A 77 2.27 -1.46 -11.55
N VAL A 78 1.26 -1.58 -10.67
CA VAL A 78 0.30 -2.70 -10.72
C VAL A 78 -0.46 -2.73 -12.05
N GLN A 79 -0.84 -1.58 -12.61
CA GLN A 79 -1.49 -1.51 -13.92
C GLN A 79 -0.56 -2.02 -15.04
N ILE A 80 0.70 -1.55 -15.05
CA ILE A 80 1.71 -2.04 -15.99
C ILE A 80 1.85 -3.58 -15.88
N LEU A 81 1.93 -4.10 -14.66
CA LEU A 81 2.05 -5.55 -14.45
C LEU A 81 0.82 -6.32 -14.93
N ASP A 82 -0.38 -5.83 -14.66
CA ASP A 82 -1.64 -6.43 -15.12
C ASP A 82 -1.71 -6.43 -16.67
N GLU A 83 -1.14 -5.43 -17.35
CA GLU A 83 -1.14 -5.31 -18.81
C GLU A 83 -0.09 -6.18 -19.51
N ILE A 84 1.16 -6.14 -19.06
CA ILE A 84 2.28 -6.72 -19.82
C ILE A 84 3.01 -7.87 -19.12
N ALA A 85 2.93 -7.96 -17.78
CA ALA A 85 3.78 -8.88 -17.01
C ALA A 85 3.04 -10.10 -16.48
N LEU A 86 1.71 -10.03 -16.32
CA LEU A 86 0.91 -11.12 -15.74
C LEU A 86 1.17 -12.48 -16.40
N PRO A 87 1.26 -12.61 -17.75
CA PRO A 87 1.58 -13.89 -18.39
C PRO A 87 2.95 -14.45 -17.98
N VAL A 88 3.97 -13.59 -17.95
CA VAL A 88 5.34 -13.99 -17.63
C VAL A 88 5.46 -14.34 -16.15
N ILE A 89 4.87 -13.54 -15.27
CA ILE A 89 4.83 -13.81 -13.82
C ILE A 89 4.09 -15.12 -13.55
N ALA A 90 2.94 -15.32 -14.20
CA ALA A 90 2.16 -16.54 -14.01
C ALA A 90 2.94 -17.76 -14.48
N MET A 91 3.53 -17.75 -15.67
CA MET A 91 4.14 -18.97 -16.22
C MET A 91 5.58 -19.21 -15.78
N ARG A 92 6.36 -18.14 -15.54
CA ARG A 92 7.82 -18.21 -15.32
C ARG A 92 8.29 -17.56 -14.02
N GLY A 93 7.39 -16.85 -13.33
CA GLY A 93 7.68 -16.22 -12.04
C GLY A 93 8.30 -14.83 -12.13
N ILE A 94 8.37 -14.16 -10.98
CA ILE A 94 8.79 -12.75 -10.87
C ILE A 94 10.26 -12.52 -11.24
N GLY A 95 11.15 -13.50 -11.04
CA GLY A 95 12.57 -13.36 -11.38
C GLY A 95 12.80 -13.22 -12.89
N VAL A 96 12.07 -14.01 -13.69
CA VAL A 96 12.13 -13.93 -15.15
C VAL A 96 11.44 -12.66 -15.66
N ALA A 97 10.33 -12.27 -15.04
CA ALA A 97 9.68 -11.01 -15.36
C ALA A 97 10.62 -9.82 -15.12
N PHE A 98 11.33 -9.79 -13.99
CA PHE A 98 12.34 -8.75 -13.72
C PHE A 98 13.46 -8.75 -14.75
N ALA A 99 14.05 -9.93 -15.05
CA ALA A 99 15.17 -10.03 -15.97
C ALA A 99 14.82 -9.58 -17.41
N ASN A 100 13.61 -9.88 -17.87
CA ASN A 100 13.20 -9.61 -19.25
C ASN A 100 12.48 -8.27 -19.44
N LEU A 101 11.70 -7.83 -18.44
CA LEU A 101 10.85 -6.64 -18.53
C LEU A 101 11.30 -5.50 -17.60
N GLY A 102 12.35 -5.70 -16.80
CA GLY A 102 12.80 -4.71 -15.81
C GLY A 102 13.14 -3.35 -16.42
N HIS A 103 13.71 -3.34 -17.63
CA HIS A 103 13.96 -2.10 -18.36
C HIS A 103 12.66 -1.44 -18.84
N ASP A 104 11.75 -2.23 -19.42
CA ASP A 104 10.45 -1.75 -19.92
C ASP A 104 9.61 -1.17 -18.78
N PHE A 105 9.64 -1.78 -17.60
CA PHE A 105 8.97 -1.25 -16.41
C PHE A 105 9.46 0.16 -16.05
N LYS A 106 10.76 0.41 -16.14
CA LYS A 106 11.33 1.74 -15.85
C LYS A 106 10.87 2.78 -16.86
N ILE A 107 10.86 2.44 -18.14
CA ILE A 107 10.38 3.32 -19.21
C ILE A 107 8.90 3.64 -19.00
N LEU A 108 8.06 2.62 -18.81
CA LEU A 108 6.62 2.80 -18.63
C LEU A 108 6.26 3.58 -17.36
N MET A 109 7.02 3.39 -16.28
CA MET A 109 6.86 4.19 -15.06
C MET A 109 7.24 5.66 -15.30
N LEU A 110 8.30 5.91 -16.05
CA LEU A 110 8.70 7.28 -16.42
C LEU A 110 7.62 7.94 -17.29
N GLU A 111 7.11 7.22 -18.28
CA GLU A 111 6.07 7.73 -19.18
C GLU A 111 4.74 8.01 -18.46
N ARG A 112 4.32 7.12 -17.57
CA ARG A 112 2.99 7.20 -16.94
C ARG A 112 2.94 8.05 -15.68
N CYS A 113 4.03 8.13 -14.91
CA CYS A 113 4.04 8.87 -13.65
C CYS A 113 5.30 9.72 -13.43
N GLY A 114 6.15 9.88 -14.44
CA GLY A 114 7.33 10.76 -14.39
C GLY A 114 8.45 10.24 -13.49
N MET A 115 8.47 8.95 -13.16
CA MET A 115 9.39 8.38 -12.18
C MET A 115 10.11 7.14 -12.72
N VAL A 116 11.40 7.03 -12.42
CA VAL A 116 12.20 5.83 -12.71
C VAL A 116 12.45 5.10 -11.39
N PRO A 117 11.83 3.94 -11.13
CA PRO A 117 12.05 3.17 -9.91
C PRO A 117 13.43 2.48 -9.92
N GLU A 118 13.99 2.26 -8.73
CA GLU A 118 15.20 1.48 -8.58
C GLU A 118 14.93 -0.03 -8.76
N ASP A 119 15.97 -0.81 -9.02
CA ASP A 119 15.84 -2.26 -9.19
C ASP A 119 15.31 -2.96 -7.93
N THR A 120 15.68 -2.44 -6.77
CA THR A 120 15.21 -2.86 -5.44
C THR A 120 13.70 -2.64 -5.32
N ASP A 121 13.21 -1.44 -5.66
CA ASP A 121 11.79 -1.10 -5.65
C ASP A 121 10.98 -2.04 -6.55
N ILE A 122 11.43 -2.21 -7.80
CA ILE A 122 10.76 -3.09 -8.78
C ILE A 122 10.64 -4.51 -8.23
N ARG A 123 11.71 -5.04 -7.62
CA ARG A 123 11.72 -6.39 -7.05
C ARG A 123 10.72 -6.52 -5.89
N ASP A 124 10.67 -5.54 -5.02
CA ASP A 124 9.75 -5.58 -3.87
C ASP A 124 8.30 -5.41 -4.30
N TRP A 125 8.03 -4.52 -5.25
CA TRP A 125 6.70 -4.36 -5.83
C TRP A 125 6.23 -5.61 -6.58
N LEU A 126 7.12 -6.30 -7.29
CA LEU A 126 6.81 -7.60 -7.91
C LEU A 126 6.44 -8.66 -6.88
N LYS A 127 7.12 -8.73 -5.74
CA LYS A 127 6.75 -9.64 -4.63
C LYS A 127 5.37 -9.29 -4.07
N ILE A 128 5.11 -8.00 -3.84
CA ILE A 128 3.80 -7.51 -3.35
C ILE A 128 2.71 -7.89 -4.35
N TYR A 129 2.94 -7.66 -5.65
CA TYR A 129 2.01 -8.03 -6.71
C TYR A 129 1.73 -9.54 -6.73
N GLN A 130 2.77 -10.37 -6.68
CA GLN A 130 2.61 -11.83 -6.66
C GLN A 130 1.74 -12.32 -5.49
N ASN A 131 1.94 -11.73 -4.31
CA ASN A 131 1.18 -12.09 -3.11
C ASN A 131 -0.27 -11.59 -3.18
N THR A 132 -0.48 -10.36 -3.62
CA THR A 132 -1.82 -9.74 -3.68
C THR A 132 -2.66 -10.24 -4.86
N ARG A 133 -2.05 -10.66 -5.96
CA ARG A 133 -2.72 -11.18 -7.17
C ARG A 133 -2.65 -12.70 -7.32
N ARG A 134 -2.33 -13.43 -6.24
CA ARG A 134 -2.17 -14.89 -6.26
C ARG A 134 -3.33 -15.62 -6.92
N ALA A 135 -4.57 -15.22 -6.64
CA ALA A 135 -5.77 -15.81 -7.25
C ALA A 135 -5.80 -15.63 -8.77
N LYS A 136 -5.55 -14.41 -9.28
CA LYS A 136 -5.49 -14.12 -10.72
C LYS A 136 -4.38 -14.91 -11.42
N ILE A 137 -3.22 -15.04 -10.77
CA ILE A 137 -2.10 -15.82 -11.30
C ILE A 137 -2.48 -17.30 -11.44
N ILE A 138 -3.15 -17.88 -10.44
CA ILE A 138 -3.62 -19.27 -10.49
C ILE A 138 -4.66 -19.43 -11.60
N GLU A 139 -5.64 -18.53 -11.67
CA GLU A 139 -6.68 -18.56 -12.70
C GLU A 139 -6.08 -18.51 -14.11
N TYR A 140 -5.10 -17.63 -14.35
CA TYR A 140 -4.40 -17.53 -15.63
C TYR A 140 -3.71 -18.85 -15.99
N ARG A 141 -2.97 -19.46 -15.03
CA ARG A 141 -2.32 -20.76 -15.24
C ARG A 141 -3.34 -21.83 -15.63
N THR A 142 -4.43 -21.93 -14.88
CA THR A 142 -5.47 -22.94 -15.13
C THR A 142 -6.07 -22.80 -16.52
N LYS A 143 -6.38 -21.57 -16.96
CA LYS A 143 -6.90 -21.31 -18.32
C LYS A 143 -5.90 -21.71 -19.40
N GLN A 144 -4.61 -21.38 -19.21
CA GLN A 144 -3.57 -21.76 -20.16
C GLN A 144 -3.41 -23.28 -20.25
N PHE A 145 -3.37 -23.99 -19.12
CA PHE A 145 -3.30 -25.45 -19.12
C PHE A 145 -4.50 -26.09 -19.81
N ALA A 146 -5.73 -25.63 -19.52
CA ALA A 146 -6.93 -26.12 -20.19
C ALA A 146 -6.88 -25.90 -21.71
N SER A 147 -6.37 -24.74 -22.16
CA SER A 147 -6.23 -24.44 -23.59
C SER A 147 -5.17 -25.30 -24.29
N ILE A 148 -4.11 -25.69 -23.57
CA ILE A 148 -3.07 -26.58 -24.12
C ILE A 148 -3.64 -27.98 -24.30
N ILE A 149 -4.32 -28.51 -23.27
CA ILE A 149 -4.96 -29.83 -23.33
C ILE A 149 -5.96 -29.90 -24.49
N ALA A 150 -6.83 -28.90 -24.63
CA ALA A 150 -7.82 -28.87 -25.71
C ALA A 150 -7.19 -28.85 -27.13
N ARG A 151 -5.99 -28.28 -27.29
CA ARG A 151 -5.26 -28.26 -28.57
C ARG A 151 -4.49 -29.55 -28.85
N GLU A 152 -4.20 -30.36 -27.83
CA GLU A 152 -3.55 -31.67 -27.99
C GLU A 152 -4.58 -32.79 -28.29
N GLU A 153 -5.87 -32.54 -28.04
CA GLU A 153 -6.97 -33.46 -28.34
C GLU A 153 -7.59 -33.27 -29.75
N GLU A 154 -7.22 -32.21 -30.48
CA GLU A 154 -7.53 -31.97 -31.91
C GLU A 154 -6.43 -32.49 -32.86
#